data_AF-A0A0M3JEU0-F1
#
_entry.id   AF-A0A0M3JEU0-F1
#
_cell.length_a   1.000
_cell.length_b   1.000
_cell.length_c   1.000
_cell.angle_alpha   90.00
_cell.angle_beta   90.00
_cell.angle_gamma   90.00
#
_symmetry.space_group_name_H-M   'P 1'
#
loop_
_entity.id
_entity.type
_entity.pdbx_description
1 polymer ?
#
loop_
_entity_poly.entity_id
_entity_poly.type
_entity_poly.pdbx_seq_one_letter_code
_entity_poly.pdbx_strand_id
1 'polypeptide(L)' 'FQVAVTDLIEACKDSDVLVFVVPHQFLSGVCKQLNGHLKDGALAVSLIKVA' A
#
# COMPACT_ATOMS: atom_id res chain seq x y z
N PHE A 1 9.41 -0.94 20.28
CA PHE A 1 9.71 -2.10 19.42
C PHE A 1 9.06 -1.84 18.07
N GLN A 2 9.83 -1.61 17.01
CA GLN A 2 9.25 -1.49 15.66
C GLN A 2 9.30 -2.87 15.02
N VAL A 3 8.12 -3.44 14.75
CA VAL A 3 7.98 -4.70 14.02
C VAL A 3 7.81 -4.33 12.55
N ALA A 4 8.74 -4.77 11.72
CA ALA A 4 8.58 -4.68 10.28
C ALA A 4 7.73 -5.86 9.82
N VAL A 5 6.62 -5.58 9.17
CA VAL A 5 5.74 -6.60 8.57
C VAL A 5 6.21 -6.81 7.13
N THR A 6 6.59 -8.04 6.78
CA THR A 6 7.04 -8.39 5.43
C THR A 6 5.89 -8.67 4.47
N ASP A 7 4.71 -9.04 4.99
CA ASP A 7 3.52 -9.29 4.19
C ASP A 7 2.73 -8.00 3.97
N LEU A 8 2.46 -7.68 2.69
CA LEU A 8 1.77 -6.45 2.31
C LEU A 8 0.30 -6.43 2.77
N ILE A 9 -0.37 -7.58 2.73
CA ILE A 9 -1.79 -7.68 3.07
C ILE A 9 -1.95 -7.54 4.58
N GLU A 10 -1.12 -8.22 5.36
CA GLU A 10 -1.09 -8.07 6.81
C GLU A 10 -0.77 -6.64 7.23
N ALA A 11 0.18 -5.99 6.54
CA ALA A 11 0.53 -4.60 6.81
C ALA A 11 -0.62 -3.61 6.50
N CYS A 12 -1.53 -3.95 5.58
CA CYS A 12 -2.60 -3.06 5.11
C CYS A 12 -4.01 -3.43 5.60
N LYS A 13 -4.16 -4.50 6.39
CA LYS A 13 -5.47 -5.07 6.75
C LYS A 13 -6.39 -4.09 7.48
N ASP A 14 -5.82 -3.25 8.34
CA ASP A 14 -6.55 -2.30 9.18
C ASP A 14 -6.10 -0.84 8.94
N SER A 15 -5.45 -0.57 7.79
CA SER A 15 -4.94 0.77 7.50
C SER A 15 -6.02 1.70 6.95
N ASP A 16 -6.15 2.87 7.55
CA ASP A 16 -7.02 3.95 7.04
C ASP A 16 -6.32 4.78 5.95
N VAL A 17 -4.98 4.80 5.94
CA VAL A 17 -4.16 5.55 4.99
C VAL A 17 -3.02 4.69 4.47
N LEU A 18 -2.86 4.65 3.14
CA LEU A 18 -1.78 3.96 2.44
C LEU A 18 -0.88 4.98 1.74
N VAL A 19 0.41 4.93 2.02
CA VAL A 19 1.40 5.85 1.40
C VAL A 19 2.30 5.06 0.45
N PHE A 20 2.21 5.37 -0.84
CA PHE A 20 3.01 4.71 -1.88
C PHE A 20 4.30 5.47 -2.13
N VAL A 21 5.42 4.86 -1.71
CA VAL A 21 6.80 5.36 -1.91
C VAL A 21 7.62 4.30 -2.65
N VAL A 22 7.12 3.88 -3.80
CA VAL A 22 7.74 2.83 -4.63
C VAL A 22 7.88 3.31 -6.08
N PRO A 23 8.82 2.76 -6.87
CA PRO A 23 8.89 3.04 -8.29
C PRO A 23 7.57 2.73 -9.02
N HIS A 24 7.22 3.53 -10.04
CA HIS A 24 5.97 3.41 -10.80
C HIS A 24 5.69 1.99 -11.33
N GLN A 25 6.73 1.27 -11.75
CA GLN A 25 6.62 -0.07 -12.32
C GLN A 25 6.06 -1.10 -11.31
N PHE A 26 6.28 -0.90 -10.01
CA PHE A 26 5.81 -1.82 -8.97
C PHE A 26 4.40 -1.52 -8.49
N LEU A 27 3.90 -0.30 -8.69
CA LEU A 27 2.59 0.13 -8.20
C LEU A 27 1.46 -0.80 -8.68
N SER A 28 1.49 -1.19 -9.95
CA SER A 28 0.46 -2.09 -10.52
C SER A 28 0.40 -3.44 -9.81
N GLY A 29 1.55 -4.02 -9.45
CA GLY A 29 1.61 -5.29 -8.73
C GLY A 29 1.07 -5.15 -7.29
N VAL A 30 1.49 -4.09 -6.60
CA VAL A 30 1.06 -3.78 -5.23
C VAL A 30 -0.46 -3.54 -5.19
N CYS A 31 -1.01 -2.71 -6.08
CA CYS A 31 -2.45 -2.45 -6.13
C CYS A 31 -3.26 -3.72 -6.45
N LYS A 32 -2.75 -4.63 -7.28
CA LYS A 32 -3.41 -5.92 -7.54
C LYS A 32 -3.48 -6.80 -6.30
N GLN A 33 -2.43 -6.82 -5.48
CA GLN A 33 -2.41 -7.59 -4.23
C GLN A 33 -3.35 -6.99 -3.18
N LEU A 34 -3.41 -5.66 -3.09
CA LEU A 34 -4.28 -4.95 -2.15
C LEU A 34 -5.77 -4.99 -2.54
N ASN A 35 -6.09 -5.28 -3.80
CA ASN A 35 -7.47 -5.31 -4.27
C ASN A 35 -8.30 -6.35 -3.48
N GLY A 36 -9.39 -5.91 -2.86
CA GLY A 36 -10.26 -6.76 -2.03
C GLY A 36 -9.79 -7.00 -0.59
N HIS A 37 -8.63 -6.44 -0.20
CA HIS A 37 -8.08 -6.58 1.16
C HIS A 37 -8.04 -5.25 1.93
N LEU A 38 -8.53 -4.17 1.35
CA LEU A 38 -8.55 -2.84 1.95
C LEU A 38 -9.87 -2.56 2.66
N LYS A 39 -9.80 -1.75 3.71
CA LYS A 39 -10.96 -1.20 4.39
C LYS A 39 -11.72 -0.24 3.49
N ASP A 40 -13.06 -0.30 3.55
CA ASP A 40 -13.91 0.68 2.86
C ASP A 40 -13.63 2.10 3.37
N GLY A 41 -13.33 3.01 2.44
CA GLY A 41 -12.99 4.40 2.75
C GLY A 41 -11.51 4.65 3.07
N ALA A 42 -10.63 3.65 2.94
CA ALA A 42 -9.19 3.86 3.06
C ALA A 42 -8.68 4.88 2.02
N LEU A 43 -7.82 5.79 2.47
CA LEU A 43 -7.21 6.83 1.64
C LEU A 43 -5.85 6.37 1.11
N ALA A 44 -5.58 6.67 -0.16
CA ALA A 44 -4.29 6.40 -0.77
C ALA A 44 -3.57 7.70 -1.11
N VAL A 45 -2.32 7.83 -0.67
CA VAL A 45 -1.43 8.95 -0.98
C VAL A 45 -0.24 8.42 -1.77
N SER A 46 0.01 8.99 -2.94
CA SER A 46 1.17 8.63 -3.77
C SER A 46 2.23 9.72 -3.68
N LEU A 47 3.46 9.32 -3.38
CA LEU A 47 4.65 10.18 -3.43
C LEU A 47 5.57 9.79 -4.59
N ILE A 48 5.01 9.08 -5.58
CA ILE A 48 5.77 8.58 -6.73
C ILE A 48 6.10 9.75 -7.65
N LYS A 49 7.39 10.01 -7.84
CA LYS A 49 7.87 10.95 -8.85
C LYS A 49 7.60 10.36 -10.23
N VAL A 50 6.74 11.00 -11.01
CA VAL A 50 6.66 10.78 -12.46
C VAL A 50 7.85 11.53 -13.05
N ALA A 51 8.93 10.81 -13.34
CA ALA A 51 10.12 11.33 -14.01
C ALA A 51 10.21 10.68 -15.39
#